data_AF-A0A1Z8Z2M8-F1
#
_entry.id   AF-A0A1Z8Z2M8-F1
#
_cell.length_a   1.000
_cell.length_b   1.000
_cell.length_c   1.000
_cell.angle_alpha   90.00
_cell.angle_beta   90.00
_cell.angle_gamma   90.00
#
_symmetry.space_group_name_H-M   'P 1'
#
loop_
_entity.id
_entity.type
_entity.pdbx_description
1 polymer ?
#
loop_
_entity_poly.entity_id
_entity_poly.type
_entity_poly.pdbx_seq_one_letter_code
_entity_poly.pdbx_strand_id
1 'polypeptide(L)'
;MFVLLGNSFNLALAVPPPRGIDPIEAKRKARIDKIKREKARRDSINCYLKERKKLSDGGTTCMYKCPSVKGRVESNSIGPGFSCPTMMNVLRRE
;
A
#
# COMPACT_ATOMS: atom_id res chain seq x y z
N MET A 1 -21.50 -15.10 62.07
CA MET A 1 -22.59 -15.89 61.45
C MET A 1 -23.12 -15.06 60.28
N PHE A 2 -22.84 -15.51 59.05
CA PHE A 2 -23.20 -14.82 57.81
C PHE A 2 -24.65 -15.14 57.45
N VAL A 3 -25.46 -14.13 57.13
CA VAL A 3 -26.67 -14.31 56.32
C VAL A 3 -26.69 -13.16 55.29
N LEU A 4 -26.12 -13.43 54.11
CA LEU A 4 -26.27 -12.59 52.92
C LEU A 4 -27.51 -13.10 52.15
N LEU A 5 -28.61 -12.37 52.27
CA LEU A 5 -29.78 -12.51 51.39
C LEU A 5 -29.42 -11.93 50.02
N GLY A 6 -29.56 -12.77 49.00
CA GLY A 6 -29.24 -12.45 47.63
C GLY A 6 -30.15 -11.40 47.02
N ASN A 7 -29.64 -10.74 45.99
CA ASN A 7 -30.44 -10.36 44.84
C ASN A 7 -29.53 -10.22 43.62
N SER A 8 -29.58 -11.24 42.76
CA SER A 8 -28.93 -11.28 41.47
C SER A 8 -29.64 -10.35 40.49
N PHE A 9 -29.28 -9.06 40.49
CA PHE A 9 -29.61 -8.18 39.36
C PHE A 9 -28.57 -8.41 38.26
N ASN A 10 -28.92 -9.30 37.33
CA ASN A 10 -28.25 -9.43 36.04
C ASN A 10 -28.39 -8.08 35.29
N LEU A 11 -27.33 -7.27 35.32
CA LEU A 11 -27.19 -6.10 34.48
C LEU A 11 -26.91 -6.59 33.05
N ALA A 12 -27.95 -6.98 32.33
CA ALA A 12 -27.86 -7.28 30.91
C ALA A 12 -27.45 -5.99 30.19
N LEU A 13 -26.16 -5.87 29.87
CA LEU A 13 -25.62 -4.88 28.94
C LEU A 13 -26.36 -5.04 27.61
N ALA A 14 -27.39 -4.22 27.39
CA ALA A 14 -28.04 -4.06 26.11
C ALA A 14 -27.04 -3.41 25.14
N VAL A 15 -26.26 -4.25 24.47
CA VAL A 15 -25.41 -3.81 23.36
C VAL A 15 -26.35 -3.35 22.24
N PRO A 16 -26.31 -2.08 21.81
CA PRO A 16 -27.17 -1.62 20.73
C PRO A 16 -26.88 -2.43 19.47
N PRO A 17 -27.91 -2.79 18.67
CA PRO A 17 -27.71 -3.57 17.45
C PRO A 17 -26.69 -2.86 16.56
N PRO A 18 -25.82 -3.62 15.85
CA PRO A 18 -24.82 -3.02 14.98
C PRO A 18 -25.56 -2.15 13.98
N ARG A 19 -25.34 -0.83 14.07
CA ARG A 19 -25.90 0.12 13.11
C ARG A 19 -25.42 -0.34 11.74
N GLY A 20 -26.35 -0.83 10.92
CA GLY A 20 -26.09 -1.16 9.53
C GLY A 20 -25.37 0.03 8.90
N ILE A 21 -24.28 -0.24 8.18
CA ILE A 21 -23.42 0.78 7.58
C ILE A 21 -24.31 1.79 6.90
N ASP A 22 -24.36 3.02 7.44
CA ASP A 22 -25.20 4.06 6.89
C ASP A 22 -24.81 4.25 5.42
N PRO A 23 -25.75 4.17 4.46
CA PRO A 23 -25.44 4.27 3.03
C PRO A 23 -24.70 5.58 2.69
N ILE A 24 -24.84 6.62 3.53
CA ILE A 24 -24.09 7.88 3.42
C ILE A 24 -22.61 7.66 3.80
N GLU A 25 -22.34 6.88 4.83
CA GLU A 25 -20.98 6.55 5.27
C GLU A 25 -20.26 5.64 4.26
N ALA A 26 -20.97 4.68 3.66
CA ALA A 26 -20.44 3.86 2.57
C ALA A 26 -20.06 4.69 1.33
N LYS A 27 -20.91 5.63 0.92
CA LYS A 27 -20.61 6.56 -0.18
C LYS A 27 -19.42 7.45 0.13
N ARG A 28 -19.29 7.92 1.38
CA ARG A 28 -18.15 8.75 1.82
C ARG A 28 -16.84 7.96 1.78
N LYS A 29 -16.82 6.72 2.28
CA LYS A 29 -15.66 5.82 2.23
C LYS A 29 -15.25 5.51 0.79
N ALA A 30 -16.19 5.15 -0.09
CA ALA A 30 -15.90 4.88 -1.50
C ALA A 30 -15.31 6.08 -2.24
N ARG A 31 -15.78 7.31 -1.94
CA ARG A 31 -15.21 8.54 -2.49
C ARG A 31 -13.77 8.78 -2.01
N ILE A 32 -13.50 8.56 -0.73
CA ILE A 32 -12.16 8.69 -0.13
C ILE A 32 -11.20 7.65 -0.75
N ASP A 33 -11.63 6.39 -0.89
CA ASP A 33 -10.83 5.34 -1.52
C ASP A 33 -10.53 5.65 -2.99
N LYS A 34 -11.49 6.19 -3.74
CA LYS A 34 -11.27 6.65 -5.12
C LYS A 34 -10.21 7.75 -5.18
N ILE A 35 -10.27 8.74 -4.28
CA ILE A 35 -9.29 9.82 -4.21
C ILE A 35 -7.91 9.26 -3.83
N LYS A 36 -7.84 8.32 -2.88
CA LYS A 36 -6.58 7.68 -2.46
C LYS A 36 -5.93 6.88 -3.60
N ARG A 37 -6.71 6.12 -4.37
CA ARG A 37 -6.23 5.40 -5.56
C ARG A 37 -5.73 6.35 -6.64
N GLU A 38 -6.45 7.45 -6.88
CA GLU A 38 -6.01 8.47 -7.85
C GLU A 38 -4.77 9.24 -7.38
N LYS A 39 -4.61 9.47 -6.07
CA LYS A 39 -3.37 10.03 -5.50
C LYS A 39 -2.20 9.06 -5.70
N ALA A 40 -2.37 7.78 -5.33
CA ALA A 40 -1.37 6.75 -5.54
C ALA A 40 -1.00 6.56 -7.02
N ARG A 41 -1.95 6.75 -7.95
CA ARG A 41 -1.67 6.77 -9.40
C ARG A 41 -0.85 7.99 -9.82
N ARG A 42 -1.05 9.16 -9.21
CA ARG A 42 -0.16 10.31 -9.42
C ARG A 42 1.21 10.14 -8.77
N ASP A 43 1.29 9.34 -7.71
CA ASP A 43 2.53 9.01 -7.01
C ASP A 43 3.34 7.89 -7.68
N SER A 44 2.88 7.32 -8.80
CA SER A 44 3.69 6.42 -9.63
C SER A 44 4.66 7.25 -10.47
N ILE A 45 5.96 7.02 -10.26
CA ILE A 45 7.04 7.75 -10.91
C ILE A 45 7.65 6.86 -11.99
N ASN A 46 7.64 7.34 -13.22
CA ASN A 46 8.27 6.66 -14.35
C ASN A 46 9.78 6.90 -14.26
N CYS A 47 10.55 5.84 -14.03
CA CYS A 47 12.01 5.86 -14.02
C CYS A 47 12.53 5.26 -15.33
N TYR A 48 13.57 5.88 -15.90
CA TYR A 48 14.10 5.52 -17.22
C TYR A 48 15.46 4.87 -17.09
N LEU A 49 15.72 3.86 -17.92
CA LEU A 49 16.97 3.15 -17.92
C LEU A 49 18.13 4.10 -18.27
N LYS A 50 19.14 4.15 -17.41
CA LYS A 50 20.33 4.98 -17.57
C LYS A 50 21.56 4.16 -17.91
N GLU A 51 21.75 3.03 -17.23
CA GLU A 51 22.93 2.18 -17.39
C GLU A 51 22.56 0.69 -17.30
N ARG A 52 23.34 -0.16 -17.97
CA ARG A 52 23.25 -1.61 -17.91
C ARG A 52 24.61 -2.16 -17.52
N LYS A 53 24.65 -2.95 -16.46
CA LYS A 53 25.86 -3.62 -15.99
C LYS A 53 25.66 -5.13 -16.10
N LYS A 54 26.49 -5.79 -16.89
CA LYS A 54 26.49 -7.26 -16.94
C LYS A 54 27.12 -7.79 -15.65
N LEU A 55 26.47 -8.75 -15.01
CA LEU A 55 27.04 -9.51 -13.90
C LEU A 55 27.87 -10.67 -14.46
N SER A 56 28.85 -11.13 -13.68
CA SER A 56 29.65 -12.33 -13.95
C SER A 56 28.79 -13.58 -14.15
N ASP A 57 27.64 -13.63 -13.46
CA ASP A 57 26.77 -14.80 -13.40
C ASP A 57 25.80 -14.87 -14.60
N GLY A 58 26.03 -14.08 -15.64
CA GLY A 58 25.19 -13.99 -16.84
C GLY A 58 23.96 -13.10 -16.69
N GLY A 59 23.69 -12.57 -15.49
CA GLY A 59 22.64 -11.59 -15.24
C GLY A 59 22.97 -10.18 -15.75
N THR A 60 21.97 -9.30 -15.75
CA THR A 60 22.14 -7.87 -16.06
C THR A 60 21.49 -7.01 -14.97
N THR A 61 22.26 -6.13 -14.35
CA THR A 61 21.74 -5.07 -13.49
C THR A 61 21.41 -3.84 -14.32
N CYS A 62 20.19 -3.36 -14.17
CA CYS A 62 19.61 -2.24 -14.87
C CYS A 62 19.50 -1.07 -13.89
N MET A 63 20.18 0.04 -14.16
CA MET A 63 20.11 1.23 -13.33
C MET A 63 19.17 2.24 -13.97
N TYR A 64 18.15 2.67 -13.23
CA TYR A 64 17.09 3.56 -13.63
C TYR A 64 17.20 4.91 -12.92
N LYS A 65 16.99 6.00 -13.65
CA LYS A 65 16.93 7.35 -13.10
C LYS A 65 15.48 7.82 -13.08
N CYS A 66 15.02 8.25 -11.90
CA CYS A 66 13.67 8.77 -11.71
C CYS A 66 13.71 10.32 -11.78
N PRO A 67 13.18 10.98 -12.82
CA PRO A 67 13.25 12.44 -12.96
C PRO A 67 12.46 13.17 -11.88
N SER A 68 11.36 12.59 -11.39
CA SER A 68 10.50 13.22 -10.38
C SER A 68 11.07 13.15 -8.96
N VAL A 69 12.14 12.39 -8.71
CA VAL A 69 12.81 12.33 -7.40
C VAL A 69 14.28 12.69 -7.58
N LYS A 70 14.62 13.92 -7.19
CA LYS A 70 15.96 14.48 -7.38
C LYS A 70 17.02 13.55 -6.75
N GLY A 71 17.80 12.87 -7.58
CA GLY A 71 18.90 11.99 -7.16
C GLY A 71 18.54 10.54 -6.86
N ARG A 72 17.28 10.10 -7.03
CA ARG A 72 16.92 8.69 -6.80
C ARG A 72 17.30 7.85 -8.02
N VAL A 73 18.21 6.90 -7.78
CA VAL A 73 18.58 5.86 -8.73
C VAL A 73 17.99 4.55 -8.21
N GLU A 74 17.20 3.90 -9.04
CA GLU A 74 16.63 2.58 -8.76
C GLU A 74 17.41 1.54 -9.55
N SER A 75 17.68 0.39 -8.94
CA SER A 75 18.39 -0.69 -9.64
C SER A 75 17.54 -1.95 -9.63
N ASN A 76 17.52 -2.65 -10.76
CA ASN A 76 16.84 -3.93 -10.88
C ASN A 76 17.78 -4.94 -11.51
N SER A 77 18.00 -6.07 -10.85
CA SER A 77 18.84 -7.15 -11.37
C SER A 77 17.95 -8.19 -12.05
N ILE A 78 18.29 -8.50 -13.28
CA ILE A 78 17.54 -9.42 -14.13
C ILE A 78 18.42 -10.63 -14.43
N GLY A 79 17.82 -11.82 -14.37
CA GLY A 79 18.49 -13.08 -14.68
C GLY A 79 18.95 -13.19 -16.14
N PRO A 80 19.78 -14.21 -16.44
CA PRO A 80 20.28 -14.47 -17.79
C PRO A 80 19.13 -14.72 -18.78
N GLY A 81 19.27 -14.20 -20.00
CA GLY A 81 18.27 -14.34 -21.08
C GLY A 81 17.16 -13.28 -21.09
N PHE A 82 17.09 -12.41 -20.08
CA PHE A 82 16.10 -11.34 -20.01
C PHE A 82 16.75 -9.96 -20.18
N SER A 83 16.00 -9.01 -20.72
CA SER A 83 16.48 -7.66 -20.99
C SER A 83 15.89 -6.63 -20.03
N CYS A 84 16.69 -5.61 -19.69
CA CYS A 84 16.22 -4.44 -18.96
C CYS A 84 15.06 -3.76 -19.70
N PRO A 85 13.86 -3.61 -19.09
CA PRO A 85 12.84 -2.76 -19.66
C PRO A 85 13.36 -1.31 -19.74
N THR A 86 12.95 -0.57 -20.77
CA THR A 86 13.39 0.83 -20.97
C THR A 86 12.86 1.79 -19.90
N MET A 87 11.71 1.44 -19.32
CA MET A 87 11.03 2.21 -18.27
C MET A 87 10.56 1.26 -17.16
N MET A 88 10.61 1.72 -15.92
CA MET A 88 9.95 1.09 -14.78
C MET A 88 9.10 2.11 -14.02
N ASN A 89 7.93 1.69 -13.53
CA ASN A 89 7.08 2.52 -12.69
C ASN A 89 7.35 2.21 -11.23
N VAL A 90 7.80 3.22 -10.48
CA VAL A 90 8.14 3.09 -9.06
C VAL A 90 7.13 3.88 -8.27
N LEU A 91 6.49 3.24 -7.30
CA LEU A 91 5.61 3.93 -6.36
C LEU A 91 6.45 4.75 -5.38
N ARG A 92 6.14 6.03 -5.22
CA ARG A 92 6.71 6.86 -4.17
C ARG A 92 6.19 6.34 -2.82
N ARG A 93 7.00 5.56 -2.09
CA ARG A 93 6.80 5.37 -0.64
C ARG A 93 7.15 6.71 0.02
N GLU A 94 6.13 7.52 0.33
CA GLU A 94 6.22 8.60 1.32
C GLU A 94 6.29 7.99 2.73
#